data_AF-A0A7V8Z107-F1
#
_entry.id   AF-A0A7V8Z107-F1
#
_cell.length_a   1.000
_cell.length_b   1.000
_cell.length_c   1.000
_cell.angle_alpha   90.00
_cell.angle_beta   90.00
_cell.angle_gamma   90.00
#
_symmetry.space_group_name_H-M   'P 1'
#
loop_
_entity.id
_entity.type
_entity.pdbx_description
1 polymer ?
#
loop_
_entity_poly.entity_id
_entity_poly.type
_entity_poly.pdbx_seq_one_letter_code
_entity_poly.pdbx_strand_id
1 'polypeptide(L)'
;MEAIAKTKYLKGSPRKARLVIDLIRGRNVSQALSILKFTNKRAALPIAKCLSSAIANATYLAEQQNIAIDPDGLWVKTCFVDMGPTKNRRRVRPAPQGRAYREQRHYCHITIHVTSDASAKDEQTAKLAEAAAKRSAARRAEDGKKKAPAKTSKKDASKRTKKADDAKLEEIENPITNQAAETVVETPSPDEVAADVNAKAEAEVADAKNVASQTPAEKNETQPADEAQQKINEDLERQ
;
A
#
# COMPACT_ATOMS: atom_id res chain seq x y z
N MET A 1 -20.26 -5.02 -9.69
CA MET A 1 -20.68 -5.52 -8.35
C MET A 1 -19.91 -4.80 -7.24
N GLU A 2 -20.48 -4.60 -6.05
CA GLU A 2 -19.84 -3.88 -4.94
C GLU A 2 -19.93 -4.63 -3.60
N ALA A 3 -18.84 -4.64 -2.84
CA ALA A 3 -18.77 -5.20 -1.50
C ALA A 3 -18.16 -4.19 -0.51
N ILE A 4 -18.58 -4.27 0.75
CA ILE A 4 -18.18 -3.32 1.80
C ILE A 4 -17.58 -4.09 2.97
N ALA A 5 -16.49 -3.57 3.53
CA ALA A 5 -15.97 -3.98 4.83
C ALA A 5 -15.80 -2.77 5.75
N LYS A 6 -16.11 -2.97 7.04
CA LYS A 6 -16.02 -1.94 8.07
C LYS A 6 -15.29 -2.48 9.30
N THR A 7 -14.22 -1.81 9.72
CA THR A 7 -13.57 -2.06 11.01
C THR A 7 -13.89 -0.91 11.96
N LYS A 8 -14.65 -1.20 13.02
CA LYS A 8 -15.05 -0.21 14.02
C LYS A 8 -14.14 -0.26 15.25
N TYR A 9 -14.16 0.84 16.02
CA TYR A 9 -13.44 1.02 17.28
C TYR A 9 -11.93 0.77 17.24
N LEU A 10 -11.28 1.10 16.12
CA LEU A 10 -9.83 0.96 16.01
C LEU A 10 -9.11 2.01 16.87
N LYS A 11 -8.21 1.56 17.75
CA LYS A 11 -7.38 2.43 18.60
C LYS A 11 -6.34 3.17 17.77
N GLY A 12 -6.60 4.43 17.44
CA GLY A 12 -5.71 5.27 16.64
C GLY A 12 -6.32 6.61 16.27
N SER A 13 -5.48 7.55 15.83
CA SER A 13 -5.95 8.81 15.26
C SER A 13 -6.34 8.59 13.79
N PRO A 14 -7.53 9.05 13.35
CA PRO A 14 -7.96 8.90 11.96
C PRO A 14 -6.97 9.57 10.98
N ARG A 15 -6.33 10.67 11.37
CA ARG A 15 -5.32 11.36 10.54
C ARG A 15 -4.16 10.44 10.14
N LYS A 16 -3.69 9.59 11.06
CA LYS A 16 -2.59 8.65 10.80
C LYS A 16 -3.02 7.49 9.90
N ALA A 17 -4.27 7.06 10.01
CA ALA A 17 -4.83 6.01 9.15
C ALA A 17 -5.12 6.53 7.74
N ARG A 18 -5.57 7.78 7.59
CA ARG A 18 -5.83 8.42 6.29
C ARG A 18 -4.59 8.44 5.40
N LEU A 19 -3.41 8.72 5.96
CA LEU A 19 -2.14 8.68 5.22
C LEU A 19 -1.91 7.34 4.50
N VAL A 20 -2.36 6.23 5.07
CA VAL A 20 -2.21 4.89 4.47
C VAL A 20 -3.35 4.60 3.50
N ILE A 21 -4.58 5.00 3.85
CA ILE A 21 -5.76 4.85 2.98
C ILE A 21 -5.60 5.60 1.66
N ASP A 22 -4.97 6.77 1.69
CA ASP A 22 -4.73 7.58 0.49
C ASP A 22 -3.80 6.87 -0.52
N LEU A 23 -2.92 5.96 -0.07
CA LEU A 23 -2.03 5.19 -0.95
C LEU A 23 -2.78 4.13 -1.76
N ILE A 24 -3.82 3.54 -1.18
CA ILE A 24 -4.55 2.40 -1.77
C ILE A 24 -5.81 2.82 -2.52
N ARG A 25 -6.23 4.08 -2.42
CA ARG A 25 -7.42 4.59 -3.10
C ARG A 25 -7.27 4.46 -4.62
N GLY A 26 -8.23 3.81 -5.28
CA GLY A 26 -8.20 3.62 -6.73
C GLY A 26 -7.11 2.65 -7.21
N ARG A 27 -6.51 1.83 -6.33
CA ARG A 27 -5.56 0.77 -6.73
C ARG A 27 -6.29 -0.55 -6.95
N ASN A 28 -5.67 -1.45 -7.73
CA ASN A 28 -6.08 -2.85 -7.77
C ASN A 28 -5.84 -3.45 -6.38
N VAL A 29 -6.72 -4.36 -5.95
CA VAL A 29 -6.62 -5.07 -4.67
C VAL A 29 -5.26 -5.74 -4.48
N SER A 30 -4.71 -6.42 -5.49
CA SER A 30 -3.40 -7.08 -5.41
C SER A 30 -2.27 -6.06 -5.18
N GLN A 31 -2.30 -4.93 -5.89
CA GLN A 31 -1.37 -3.81 -5.68
C GLN A 31 -1.54 -3.20 -4.28
N ALA A 32 -2.79 -3.01 -3.82
CA ALA A 32 -3.08 -2.45 -2.51
C ALA A 32 -2.56 -3.34 -1.38
N LEU A 33 -2.72 -4.65 -1.47
CA LEU A 33 -2.16 -5.61 -0.50
C LEU A 33 -0.64 -5.52 -0.44
N SER A 34 0.01 -5.41 -1.59
CA SER A 34 1.46 -5.27 -1.69
C SER A 34 1.94 -3.97 -1.04
N ILE A 35 1.30 -2.84 -1.35
CA ILE A 35 1.60 -1.54 -0.71
C ILE A 35 1.45 -1.64 0.80
N LEU A 36 0.34 -2.22 1.29
CA LEU A 36 0.07 -2.32 2.72
C LEU A 36 1.07 -3.22 3.45
N LYS A 37 1.56 -4.29 2.79
CA LYS A 37 2.56 -5.20 3.37
C LYS A 37 3.90 -4.52 3.65
N PHE A 38 4.34 -3.62 2.77
CA PHE A 38 5.63 -2.93 2.87
C PHE A 38 5.54 -1.51 3.46
N THR A 39 4.34 -1.04 3.81
CA THR A 39 4.18 0.29 4.41
C THR A 39 4.58 0.28 5.89
N ASN A 40 5.62 1.04 6.23
CA ASN A 40 6.11 1.22 7.61
C ASN A 40 5.21 2.12 8.49
N LYS A 41 3.91 1.81 8.58
CA LYS A 41 2.95 2.49 9.44
C LYS A 41 2.12 1.47 10.22
N ARG A 42 1.94 1.70 11.53
CA ARG A 42 1.09 0.85 12.39
C ARG A 42 -0.35 0.68 11.87
N ALA A 43 -0.86 1.65 11.12
CA ALA A 43 -2.20 1.58 10.53
C ALA A 43 -2.32 0.60 9.35
N ALA A 44 -1.20 0.16 8.75
CA ALA A 44 -1.23 -0.72 7.59
C ALA A 44 -1.81 -2.11 7.92
N LEU A 45 -1.41 -2.70 9.06
CA LEU A 45 -1.91 -4.01 9.50
C LEU A 45 -3.44 -4.09 9.62
N PRO A 46 -4.14 -3.19 10.34
CA PRO A 46 -5.59 -3.26 10.42
C PRO A 46 -6.29 -2.93 9.09
N ILE A 47 -5.71 -2.06 8.26
CA ILE A 47 -6.26 -1.77 6.93
C ILE A 47 -6.15 -3.01 6.03
N ALA A 48 -5.02 -3.73 6.07
CA ALA A 48 -4.83 -4.97 5.32
C ALA A 48 -5.88 -6.01 5.70
N LYS A 49 -6.12 -6.21 7.02
CA LYS A 49 -7.20 -7.11 7.49
C LYS A 49 -8.58 -6.69 6.99
N CYS A 50 -8.87 -5.38 7.03
CA CYS A 50 -10.14 -4.86 6.53
C CYS A 50 -10.30 -5.07 5.02
N LEU A 51 -9.22 -4.91 4.25
CA LEU A 51 -9.21 -5.16 2.81
C LEU A 51 -9.41 -6.65 2.51
N SER A 52 -8.70 -7.55 3.20
CA SER A 52 -8.90 -9.01 3.06
C SER A 52 -10.34 -9.43 3.37
N SER A 53 -10.97 -8.83 4.38
CA SER A 53 -12.39 -9.05 4.67
C SER A 53 -13.30 -8.51 3.56
N ALA A 54 -12.95 -7.40 2.90
CA ALA A 54 -13.73 -6.88 1.78
C ALA A 54 -13.69 -7.81 0.57
N ILE A 55 -12.53 -8.42 0.30
CA ILE A 55 -12.36 -9.42 -0.76
C ILE A 55 -13.23 -10.64 -0.45
N ALA A 56 -13.15 -11.17 0.76
CA ALA A 56 -13.97 -12.32 1.17
C ALA A 56 -15.49 -12.02 1.10
N ASN A 57 -15.90 -10.81 1.44
CA ASN A 57 -17.29 -10.38 1.29
C ASN A 57 -17.68 -10.30 -0.19
N ALA A 58 -16.79 -9.87 -1.08
CA ALA A 58 -17.03 -9.81 -2.51
C ALA A 58 -17.20 -11.21 -3.11
N THR A 59 -16.30 -12.15 -2.78
CA THR A 59 -16.38 -13.53 -3.26
C THR A 59 -17.65 -14.22 -2.76
N TYR A 60 -17.96 -14.07 -1.47
CA TYR A 60 -19.18 -14.65 -0.89
C TYR A 60 -20.44 -14.11 -1.58
N LEU A 61 -20.55 -12.80 -1.79
CA LEU A 61 -21.71 -12.24 -2.47
C LEU A 61 -21.78 -12.69 -3.95
N ALA A 62 -20.65 -12.84 -4.62
CA ALA A 62 -20.58 -13.31 -6.00
C ALA A 62 -21.10 -14.75 -6.14
N GLU A 63 -20.68 -15.63 -5.22
CA GLU A 63 -21.19 -17.01 -5.12
C GLU A 63 -22.70 -17.04 -4.90
N GLN A 64 -23.23 -16.21 -3.99
CA GLN A 64 -24.68 -16.12 -3.75
C GLN A 64 -25.48 -15.64 -4.97
N GLN A 65 -24.86 -14.82 -5.83
CA GLN A 65 -25.47 -14.32 -7.06
C GLN A 65 -25.21 -15.21 -8.28
N ASN A 66 -24.48 -16.32 -8.11
CA ASN A 66 -24.01 -17.20 -9.18
C ASN A 66 -23.20 -16.46 -10.26
N ILE A 67 -22.45 -15.44 -9.86
CA ILE A 67 -21.57 -14.67 -10.74
C ILE A 67 -20.13 -15.12 -10.48
N ALA A 68 -19.43 -15.58 -11.51
CA ALA A 68 -18.00 -15.87 -11.41
C ALA A 68 -17.22 -14.55 -11.34
N ILE A 69 -16.60 -14.27 -10.19
CA ILE A 69 -15.72 -13.12 -9.98
C ILE A 69 -14.31 -13.61 -9.66
N ASP A 70 -13.34 -13.05 -10.37
CA ASP A 70 -11.94 -13.19 -10.04
C ASP A 70 -11.53 -12.17 -8.95
N PRO A 71 -10.98 -12.61 -7.80
CA PRO A 71 -10.52 -11.71 -6.75
C PRO A 71 -9.42 -10.74 -7.21
N ASP A 72 -8.60 -11.10 -8.21
CA ASP A 72 -7.53 -10.25 -8.72
C ASP A 72 -8.03 -9.12 -9.63
N GLY A 73 -9.23 -9.28 -10.21
CA GLY A 73 -9.94 -8.25 -10.97
C GLY A 73 -10.58 -7.15 -10.11
N LEU A 74 -10.53 -7.27 -8.78
CA LEU A 74 -11.17 -6.31 -7.89
C LEU A 74 -10.38 -5.00 -7.72
N TRP A 75 -11.11 -3.90 -7.61
CA TRP A 75 -10.56 -2.56 -7.37
C TRP A 75 -11.13 -1.91 -6.11
N VAL A 76 -10.28 -1.12 -5.43
CA VAL A 76 -10.71 -0.28 -4.31
C VAL A 76 -11.40 0.97 -4.87
N LYS A 77 -12.73 0.99 -4.82
CA LYS A 77 -13.57 2.09 -5.34
C LYS A 77 -13.49 3.31 -4.43
N THR A 78 -13.92 3.16 -3.19
CA THR A 78 -13.90 4.22 -2.18
C THR A 78 -13.38 3.67 -0.86
N CYS A 79 -12.52 4.46 -0.21
CA CYS A 79 -11.96 4.11 1.08
C CYS A 79 -11.76 5.38 1.90
N PHE A 80 -12.27 5.36 3.13
CA PHE A 80 -12.24 6.51 4.02
C PHE A 80 -12.16 6.08 5.49
N VAL A 81 -11.79 7.03 6.33
CA VAL A 81 -11.63 6.84 7.78
C VAL A 81 -12.37 7.93 8.53
N ASP A 82 -13.31 7.50 9.35
CA ASP A 82 -14.10 8.35 10.21
C ASP A 82 -13.56 8.41 11.63
N MET A 83 -13.92 9.47 12.33
CA MET A 83 -13.64 9.61 13.75
C MET A 83 -14.62 8.76 14.55
N GLY A 84 -14.09 7.91 15.43
CA GLY A 84 -14.89 7.17 16.39
C GLY A 84 -15.18 7.97 17.67
N PRO A 85 -15.90 7.36 18.64
CA PRO A 85 -16.30 8.03 19.87
C PRO A 85 -15.08 8.41 20.72
N THR A 86 -14.74 9.71 20.73
CA THR A 86 -13.57 10.25 21.44
C THR A 86 -13.94 10.80 22.83
N LYS A 87 -15.21 11.18 23.05
CA LYS A 87 -15.66 11.86 24.27
C LYS A 87 -15.32 11.07 25.55
N ASN A 88 -15.40 9.75 25.49
CA ASN A 88 -15.22 8.85 26.64
C ASN A 88 -13.74 8.55 26.95
N ARG A 89 -12.78 9.03 26.15
CA ARG A 89 -11.36 8.70 26.27
C ARG A 89 -10.49 9.96 26.46
N ARG A 90 -10.93 10.80 27.38
CA ARG A 90 -10.23 12.01 27.82
C ARG A 90 -9.37 11.66 29.02
N ARG A 91 -8.09 12.03 28.98
CA ARG A 91 -7.16 11.94 30.10
C ARG A 91 -6.69 13.35 30.45
N VAL A 92 -6.30 13.54 31.70
CA VAL A 92 -5.70 14.79 32.18
C VAL A 92 -4.24 14.50 32.49
N ARG A 93 -3.35 15.35 31.98
CA ARG A 93 -1.92 15.33 32.32
C ARG A 93 -1.64 16.53 33.25
N PRO A 94 -0.94 16.32 34.38
CA PRO A 94 -0.57 17.43 35.25
C PRO A 94 0.35 18.40 34.51
N ALA A 95 0.15 19.69 34.75
CA ALA A 95 0.93 20.79 34.20
C ALA A 95 1.36 21.74 35.34
N PRO A 96 2.43 22.56 35.13
CA PRO A 96 2.94 23.45 36.18
C PRO A 96 1.88 24.47 36.64
N GLN A 97 2.05 24.98 37.86
CA GLN A 97 1.17 25.98 38.49
C GLN A 97 -0.29 25.51 38.66
N GLY A 98 -0.51 24.24 39.02
CA GLY A 98 -1.87 23.70 39.23
C GLY A 98 -2.71 23.59 37.96
N ARG A 99 -2.11 23.73 36.78
CA ARG A 99 -2.80 23.63 35.49
C ARG A 99 -3.03 22.16 35.11
N ALA A 100 -4.02 21.94 34.25
CA ALA A 100 -4.39 20.62 33.73
C ALA A 100 -4.41 20.61 32.20
N TYR A 101 -3.54 19.82 31.57
CA TYR A 101 -3.58 19.62 30.12
C TYR A 101 -4.52 18.48 29.74
N ARG A 102 -5.35 18.71 28.73
CA ARG A 102 -6.28 17.70 28.21
C ARG A 102 -5.59 16.86 27.15
N GLU A 103 -5.48 15.57 27.39
CA GLU A 103 -4.97 14.60 26.42
C GLU A 103 -6.12 13.75 25.88
N GLN A 104 -6.39 13.85 24.58
CA GLN A 104 -7.44 13.09 23.92
C GLN A 104 -6.86 11.89 23.18
N ARG A 105 -7.43 10.71 23.41
CA ARG A 105 -7.12 9.52 22.63
C ARG A 105 -8.29 9.19 21.73
N HIS A 106 -8.01 9.09 20.43
CA HIS A 106 -9.04 8.88 19.43
C HIS A 106 -9.29 7.39 19.16
N TYR A 107 -10.50 7.11 18.69
CA TYR A 107 -10.82 5.92 17.93
C TYR A 107 -11.05 6.32 16.48
N CYS A 108 -10.93 5.35 15.58
CA CYS A 108 -11.30 5.52 14.18
C CYS A 108 -12.09 4.33 13.66
N HIS A 109 -12.84 4.58 12.59
CA HIS A 109 -13.61 3.59 11.87
C HIS A 109 -13.13 3.60 10.43
N ILE A 110 -12.76 2.43 9.90
CA ILE A 110 -12.27 2.28 8.53
C ILE A 110 -13.40 1.66 7.72
N THR A 111 -13.69 2.24 6.56
CA THR A 111 -14.64 1.71 5.59
C THR A 111 -13.95 1.56 4.25
N ILE A 112 -14.01 0.36 3.66
CA ILE A 112 -13.46 0.05 2.35
C ILE A 112 -14.57 -0.52 1.47
N HIS A 113 -14.72 0.05 0.29
CA HIS A 113 -15.61 -0.43 -0.77
C HIS A 113 -14.76 -0.99 -1.91
N VAL A 114 -15.07 -2.22 -2.31
CA VAL A 114 -14.41 -2.92 -3.39
C VAL A 114 -15.42 -3.15 -4.51
N THR A 115 -15.00 -3.01 -5.75
CA THR A 115 -15.84 -3.20 -6.94
C THR A 115 -15.13 -4.02 -8.01
N SER A 116 -15.91 -4.73 -8.82
CA SER A 116 -15.45 -5.40 -10.05
C SER A 116 -15.39 -4.48 -11.25
N ASP A 117 -15.99 -3.28 -11.18
CA ASP A 117 -16.25 -2.47 -12.36
C ASP A 117 -15.05 -1.56 -12.67
N ALA A 118 -14.36 -1.84 -13.79
CA ALA A 118 -13.11 -1.19 -14.22
C ALA A 118 -13.25 0.30 -14.57
N SER A 119 -14.45 0.70 -14.98
CA SER A 119 -14.75 1.98 -15.61
C SER A 119 -14.49 3.20 -14.72
N ALA A 120 -14.40 3.03 -13.39
CA ALA A 120 -14.22 4.14 -12.47
C ALA A 120 -12.87 4.86 -12.59
N LYS A 121 -11.82 4.20 -13.11
CA LYS A 121 -10.49 4.81 -13.26
C LYS A 121 -10.35 5.58 -14.56
N ASP A 122 -10.81 5.01 -15.66
CA ASP A 122 -10.71 5.63 -16.99
C ASP A 122 -11.50 6.93 -17.04
N GLU A 123 -12.65 6.98 -16.36
CA GLU A 123 -13.40 8.23 -16.24
C GLU A 123 -12.69 9.28 -15.37
N GLN A 124 -12.04 8.89 -14.28
CA GLN A 124 -11.38 9.84 -13.38
C GLN A 124 -10.07 10.37 -13.98
N THR A 125 -9.29 9.52 -14.64
CA THR A 125 -8.09 9.94 -15.37
C THR A 125 -8.46 10.80 -16.58
N ALA A 126 -9.52 10.45 -17.32
CA ALA A 126 -10.04 11.28 -18.41
C ALA A 126 -10.53 12.65 -17.91
N LYS A 127 -11.31 12.70 -16.80
CA LYS A 127 -11.78 13.96 -16.19
C LYS A 127 -10.63 14.83 -15.66
N LEU A 128 -9.60 14.22 -15.08
CA LEU A 128 -8.38 14.92 -14.61
C LEU A 128 -7.53 15.42 -15.78
N ALA A 129 -7.38 14.63 -16.85
CA ALA A 129 -6.67 15.02 -18.07
C ALA A 129 -7.40 16.16 -18.80
N GLU A 130 -8.73 16.09 -18.91
CA GLU A 130 -9.56 17.14 -19.49
C GLU A 130 -9.52 18.43 -18.66
N ALA A 131 -9.54 18.32 -17.33
CA ALA A 131 -9.39 19.47 -16.43
C ALA A 131 -7.98 20.09 -16.49
N ALA A 132 -6.94 19.27 -16.65
CA ALA A 132 -5.56 19.74 -16.85
C ALA A 132 -5.40 20.44 -18.21
N ALA A 133 -6.02 19.90 -19.27
CA ALA A 133 -6.03 20.50 -20.61
C ALA A 133 -6.79 21.85 -20.65
N LYS A 134 -7.94 21.94 -19.96
CA LYS A 134 -8.69 23.21 -19.81
C LYS A 134 -7.90 24.25 -19.02
N ARG A 135 -7.18 23.85 -17.97
CA ARG A 135 -6.30 24.74 -17.18
C ARG A 135 -5.09 25.21 -17.97
N SER A 136 -4.46 24.35 -18.78
CA SER A 136 -3.31 24.75 -19.61
C SER A 136 -3.73 25.66 -20.77
N ALA A 137 -4.92 25.45 -21.36
CA ALA A 137 -5.51 26.35 -22.34
C ALA A 137 -5.85 27.73 -21.75
N ALA A 138 -6.42 27.77 -20.53
CA ALA A 138 -6.70 29.02 -19.82
C ALA A 138 -5.41 29.79 -19.46
N ARG A 139 -4.35 29.09 -19.05
CA ARG A 139 -3.04 29.71 -18.78
C ARG A 139 -2.40 30.31 -20.04
N ARG A 140 -2.46 29.58 -21.17
CA ARG A 140 -1.96 30.06 -22.47
C ARG A 140 -2.73 31.29 -23.00
N ALA A 141 -4.01 31.43 -22.67
CA ALA A 141 -4.82 32.59 -23.03
C ALA A 141 -4.47 33.85 -22.20
N GLU A 142 -4.06 33.70 -20.94
CA GLU A 142 -3.63 34.83 -20.11
C GLU A 142 -2.22 35.34 -20.45
N ASP A 143 -1.28 34.44 -20.75
CA ASP A 143 0.09 34.82 -21.13
C ASP A 143 0.16 35.53 -22.50
N GLY A 144 -0.80 35.26 -23.40
CA GLY A 144 -0.94 35.96 -24.67
C GLY A 144 -1.40 37.43 -24.56
N LYS A 145 -1.91 37.86 -23.40
CA LYS A 145 -2.45 39.22 -23.18
C LYS A 145 -1.45 40.18 -22.51
N LYS A 146 -0.26 39.70 -22.12
CA LYS A 146 0.76 40.49 -21.39
C LYS A 146 2.01 40.85 -22.20
N LYS A 147 1.99 40.80 -23.53
CA LYS A 147 3.14 41.19 -24.36
C LYS A 147 2.78 42.21 -25.45
N ALA A 148 2.76 43.51 -25.09
CA ALA A 148 3.27 44.66 -25.86
C ALA A 148 2.95 46.01 -25.17
N PRO A 149 3.73 47.09 -25.42
CA PRO A 149 4.09 48.09 -24.40
C PRO A 149 3.51 49.51 -24.62
N ALA A 150 3.46 50.36 -23.57
CA ALA A 150 3.97 51.76 -23.56
C ALA A 150 3.33 52.70 -22.48
N LYS A 151 4.24 53.35 -21.72
CA LYS A 151 4.36 54.78 -21.32
C LYS A 151 3.22 55.62 -20.70
N THR A 152 3.67 56.42 -19.71
CA THR A 152 3.17 57.71 -19.14
C THR A 152 1.89 57.65 -18.29
N SER A 153 1.76 58.25 -17.09
CA SER A 153 2.28 59.52 -16.53
C SER A 153 2.23 59.59 -14.98
N LYS A 154 2.87 60.64 -14.45
CA LYS A 154 3.19 61.06 -13.06
C LYS A 154 2.05 61.18 -12.01
N LYS A 155 2.52 61.31 -10.74
CA LYS A 155 1.94 61.69 -9.42
C LYS A 155 1.58 60.48 -8.54
N ASP A 156 2.07 60.31 -7.31
CA ASP A 156 2.45 61.28 -6.27
C ASP A 156 3.72 60.88 -5.50
N ALA A 157 4.51 61.90 -5.13
CA ALA A 157 5.63 61.77 -4.23
C ALA A 157 5.23 62.27 -2.84
N SER A 158 5.33 61.41 -1.83
CA SER A 158 5.38 61.83 -0.43
C SER A 158 6.11 60.79 0.43
N LYS A 159 7.42 61.01 0.57
CA LYS A 159 8.19 61.04 1.83
C LYS A 159 8.28 59.75 2.66
N ARG A 160 9.41 59.03 2.54
CA ARG A 160 10.18 58.49 3.69
C ARG A 160 11.65 58.30 3.33
N THR A 161 12.43 59.28 3.78
CA THR A 161 13.81 59.23 4.32
C THR A 161 14.79 58.20 3.77
N LYS A 162 15.81 58.75 3.10
CA LYS A 162 17.13 58.16 2.89
C LYS A 162 17.77 57.75 4.23
N LYS A 163 18.33 56.55 4.28
CA LYS A 163 19.67 56.34 4.84
C LYS A 163 20.35 55.30 3.97
N ALA A 164 21.38 55.75 3.26
CA ALA A 164 22.38 54.90 2.64
C ALA A 164 23.25 54.34 3.76
N ASP A 165 23.64 53.08 3.65
CA ASP A 165 24.91 52.57 4.17
C ASP A 165 25.34 51.43 3.23
N ASP A 166 26.65 51.31 3.12
CA ASP A 166 27.42 50.98 1.93
C ASP A 166 27.47 49.51 1.47
N ALA A 167 27.94 49.42 0.23
CA ALA A 167 28.24 48.24 -0.56
C ALA A 167 29.21 47.24 0.10
N LYS A 168 28.96 45.95 -0.15
CA LYS A 168 30.01 45.00 -0.57
C LYS A 168 29.39 43.79 -1.29
N LEU A 169 29.51 43.77 -2.61
CA LEU A 169 29.42 42.56 -3.44
C LEU A 169 30.86 42.23 -3.79
N GLU A 170 31.35 41.07 -3.34
CA GLU A 170 32.55 40.46 -3.92
C GLU A 170 32.08 39.33 -4.83
N GLU A 171 32.31 39.57 -6.12
CA GLU A 171 32.34 38.59 -7.19
C GLU A 171 33.49 37.60 -6.93
N ILE A 172 33.22 36.30 -7.07
CA ILE A 172 34.25 35.33 -7.49
C ILE A 172 33.62 34.49 -8.59
N GLU A 173 33.82 34.96 -9.81
CA GLU A 173 33.78 34.19 -11.06
C GLU A 173 35.25 34.03 -11.48
N ASN A 174 35.83 32.82 -11.51
CA ASN A 174 36.02 31.96 -12.70
C ASN A 174 37.35 31.18 -12.49
N PRO A 175 37.80 30.20 -13.33
CA PRO A 175 37.13 29.39 -14.35
C PRO A 175 37.54 27.87 -14.36
N ILE A 176 36.74 27.08 -15.10
CA ILE A 176 37.12 26.00 -16.04
C ILE A 176 38.39 25.15 -15.77
N THR A 177 38.21 23.84 -15.58
CA THR A 177 39.02 22.81 -16.28
C THR A 177 38.21 21.54 -16.52
N ASN A 178 38.03 21.22 -17.79
CA ASN A 178 37.62 19.93 -18.32
C ASN A 178 38.71 18.89 -18.04
N GLN A 179 38.34 17.70 -17.54
CA GLN A 179 39.03 16.47 -17.89
C GLN A 179 38.00 15.33 -17.98
N ALA A 180 37.71 14.95 -19.22
CA ALA A 180 37.23 13.63 -19.59
C ALA A 180 38.36 12.97 -20.38
N ALA A 181 38.84 11.82 -19.90
CA ALA A 181 39.51 10.75 -20.66
C ALA A 181 39.77 9.62 -19.64
N GLU A 182 39.05 8.51 -19.75
CA GLU A 182 39.55 7.23 -20.28
C GLU A 182 40.20 6.33 -19.22
N THR A 183 39.48 5.28 -18.83
CA THR A 183 40.04 3.92 -18.76
C THR A 183 38.93 2.92 -19.10
N VAL A 184 39.11 2.29 -20.26
CA VAL A 184 38.50 1.03 -20.73
C VAL A 184 39.14 -0.15 -19.97
N VAL A 185 38.55 -1.35 -20.08
CA VAL A 185 39.06 -2.70 -19.71
C VAL A 185 38.53 -3.17 -18.34
N GLU A 186 37.82 -4.29 -18.14
CA GLU A 186 37.33 -5.42 -18.95
C GLU A 186 36.30 -6.18 -18.08
N THR A 187 35.25 -6.71 -18.69
CA THR A 187 34.46 -7.85 -18.18
C THR A 187 35.27 -9.14 -18.26
N PRO A 188 35.03 -10.12 -17.37
CA PRO A 188 34.54 -11.38 -17.91
C PRO A 188 33.51 -12.13 -17.04
N SER A 189 32.52 -12.70 -17.72
CA SER A 189 31.92 -14.03 -17.48
C SER A 189 32.21 -14.85 -18.76
N PRO A 190 32.24 -16.21 -18.81
CA PRO A 190 31.52 -17.17 -17.95
C PRO A 190 32.26 -18.53 -17.65
N ASP A 191 31.64 -19.32 -16.75
CA ASP A 191 31.60 -20.80 -16.65
C ASP A 191 32.84 -21.70 -16.40
N GLU A 192 32.55 -22.79 -15.67
CA GLU A 192 33.33 -24.01 -15.34
C GLU A 192 34.22 -24.02 -14.09
N VAL A 193 33.65 -24.40 -12.93
CA VAL A 193 34.26 -25.44 -12.09
C VAL A 193 33.16 -26.30 -11.46
N ALA A 194 33.04 -27.53 -11.97
CA ALA A 194 32.33 -28.65 -11.36
C ALA A 194 32.98 -29.00 -10.00
N ALA A 195 32.18 -29.28 -8.99
CA ALA A 195 31.99 -30.62 -8.39
C ALA A 195 33.28 -31.32 -7.94
N ASP A 196 33.39 -31.49 -6.61
CA ASP A 196 34.21 -32.43 -5.81
C ASP A 196 34.70 -31.69 -4.53
N VAL A 197 34.59 -32.14 -3.28
CA VAL A 197 34.57 -33.49 -2.72
C VAL A 197 33.79 -33.46 -1.41
N ASN A 198 32.76 -34.31 -1.32
CA ASN A 198 32.20 -34.78 -0.07
C ASN A 198 33.01 -36.01 0.33
N ALA A 199 33.93 -35.88 1.30
CA ALA A 199 34.61 -37.02 1.91
C ALA A 199 35.16 -36.62 3.29
N LYS A 200 34.37 -36.87 4.33
CA LYS A 200 34.90 -37.09 5.67
C LYS A 200 34.26 -38.35 6.24
N ALA A 201 35.11 -39.38 6.32
CA ALA A 201 35.07 -40.56 7.17
C ALA A 201 34.06 -41.68 6.82
N GLU A 202 34.56 -42.64 6.04
CA GLU A 202 34.27 -44.07 6.22
C GLU A 202 35.19 -44.65 7.32
N ALA A 203 34.60 -45.47 8.21
CA ALA A 203 35.15 -46.58 9.01
C ALA A 203 34.07 -46.90 10.08
N GLU A 204 33.43 -48.06 10.22
CA GLU A 204 33.77 -49.45 9.89
C GLU A 204 32.48 -50.32 9.73
N VAL A 205 32.45 -51.17 8.68
CA VAL A 205 32.22 -52.66 8.67
C VAL A 205 30.98 -53.22 9.41
N ALA A 206 30.11 -54.12 8.93
CA ALA A 206 29.84 -54.97 7.77
C ALA A 206 28.31 -55.31 7.89
N ASP A 207 27.53 -55.70 6.89
CA ASP A 207 27.65 -56.88 6.05
C ASP A 207 26.54 -56.80 4.98
N ALA A 208 26.84 -57.26 3.77
CA ALA A 208 25.93 -57.21 2.64
C ALA A 208 25.38 -58.60 2.34
N LYS A 209 24.08 -58.62 1.96
CA LYS A 209 23.38 -59.68 1.20
C LYS A 209 22.98 -60.93 2.00
N ASN A 210 21.67 -61.14 2.17
CA ASN A 210 20.91 -62.13 1.38
C ASN A 210 19.40 -62.05 1.70
N VAL A 211 18.60 -62.63 0.80
CA VAL A 211 17.19 -63.04 0.92
C VAL A 211 16.15 -62.06 0.36
N ALA A 212 15.87 -62.32 -0.92
CA ALA A 212 14.63 -61.99 -1.58
C ALA A 212 13.40 -62.61 -0.89
N SER A 213 12.25 -61.99 -1.17
CA SER A 213 10.86 -62.43 -0.99
C SER A 213 10.07 -61.71 0.10
N GLN A 214 8.86 -61.32 -0.33
CA GLN A 214 7.66 -60.95 0.43
C GLN A 214 7.34 -59.44 0.52
N THR A 215 6.58 -59.01 -0.49
CA THR A 215 5.51 -58.02 -0.40
C THR A 215 4.57 -58.33 0.78
N PRO A 216 4.09 -57.30 1.49
CA PRO A 216 2.65 -57.22 1.78
C PRO A 216 2.14 -55.80 1.48
N ALA A 217 1.18 -55.63 0.57
CA ALA A 217 -0.26 -55.72 0.85
C ALA A 217 -0.75 -54.58 1.76
N GLU A 218 -1.51 -53.69 1.14
CA GLU A 218 -2.24 -52.55 1.69
C GLU A 218 -2.96 -52.88 3.01
N LYS A 219 -2.77 -52.01 4.00
CA LYS A 219 -3.74 -51.80 5.07
C LYS A 219 -3.98 -50.30 5.20
N ASN A 220 -5.04 -49.85 4.53
CA ASN A 220 -5.64 -48.56 4.78
C ASN A 220 -6.49 -48.73 6.05
N GLU A 221 -5.91 -48.39 7.20
CA GLU A 221 -6.66 -48.29 8.46
C GLU A 221 -7.54 -47.04 8.37
N THR A 222 -8.80 -47.23 7.96
CA THR A 222 -9.83 -46.20 8.08
C THR A 222 -10.03 -45.92 9.57
N GLN A 223 -9.96 -44.65 9.93
CA GLN A 223 -10.04 -44.19 11.31
C GLN A 223 -11.43 -44.50 11.91
N PRO A 224 -11.53 -44.78 13.23
CA PRO A 224 -12.80 -45.05 13.92
C PRO A 224 -13.82 -43.88 13.86
N ALA A 225 -13.41 -42.72 13.35
CA ALA A 225 -14.26 -41.55 13.14
C ALA A 225 -15.20 -41.70 11.93
N ASP A 226 -14.78 -42.42 10.88
CA ASP A 226 -15.56 -42.53 9.64
C ASP A 226 -16.72 -43.53 9.77
N GLU A 227 -16.50 -44.65 10.50
CA GLU A 227 -17.57 -45.62 10.82
C GLU A 227 -18.66 -45.01 11.69
N ALA A 228 -18.31 -44.08 12.59
CA ALA A 228 -19.27 -43.38 13.45
C ALA A 228 -20.15 -42.43 12.64
N GLN A 229 -19.58 -41.73 11.65
CA GLN A 229 -20.33 -40.86 10.74
C GLN A 229 -21.25 -41.66 9.81
N GLN A 230 -20.81 -42.82 9.34
CA GLN A 230 -21.63 -43.71 8.51
C GLN A 230 -22.84 -44.24 9.28
N LYS A 231 -22.67 -44.65 10.54
CA LYS A 231 -23.80 -45.08 11.39
C LYS A 231 -24.81 -43.97 11.67
N ILE A 232 -24.34 -42.75 11.92
CA ILE A 232 -25.22 -41.58 12.10
C ILE A 232 -26.03 -41.30 10.83
N ASN A 233 -25.39 -41.41 9.66
CA ASN A 233 -26.07 -41.19 8.39
C ASN A 233 -27.09 -42.29 8.08
N GLU A 234 -26.77 -43.56 8.36
CA GLU A 234 -27.72 -44.68 8.21
C GLU A 234 -28.92 -44.57 9.15
N ASP A 235 -28.73 -44.08 10.38
CA ASP A 235 -29.82 -43.88 11.33
C ASP A 235 -30.75 -42.71 10.92
N LEU A 236 -30.21 -41.70 10.24
CA LEU A 236 -31.00 -40.61 9.65
C LEU A 236 -31.80 -41.07 8.42
N GLU A 237 -31.27 -42.00 7.62
CA GLU A 237 -31.98 -42.57 6.46
C GLU A 237 -33.11 -43.54 6.84
N ARG A 238 -33.11 -44.05 8.07
CA ARG A 238 -34.15 -44.94 8.61
C ARG A 238 -35.35 -44.22 9.25
N GLN A 239 -35.25 -42.91 9.51
CA GLN A 239 -36.33 -42.07 10.06
C GLN A 239 -37.13 -41.40 8.95
#